data_AF-A0A838GJ90-F1
#
_entry.id   AF-A0A838GJ90-F1
#
_cell.length_a   1.000
_cell.length_b   1.000
_cell.length_c   1.000
_cell.angle_alpha   90.00
_cell.angle_beta   90.00
_cell.angle_gamma   90.00
#
_symmetry.space_group_name_H-M   'P 1'
#
loop_
_entity.id
_entity.type
_entity.pdbx_description
1 polymer ?
#
loop_
_entity_poly.entity_id
_entity_poly.type
_entity_poly.pdbx_seq_one_letter_code
_entity_poly.pdbx_strand_id
1 'polypeptide(L)'
;MDAITSEPTTSGPNPPCDVGRRHPRDKHRMRPVDGFDHVWQCARHSLFARLVDKATAESYERGDAYPMHDGGDGVVVQHGDERQGGVILYYRAA
;
A
#
# COMPACT_ATOMS: atom_id res chain seq x y z
N MET A 1 -8.16 -32.68 -2.90
CA MET A 1 -6.89 -32.07 -3.31
C MET A 1 -6.97 -30.61 -2.93
N ASP A 2 -6.20 -30.22 -1.92
CA ASP A 2 -6.20 -28.93 -1.28
C ASP A 2 -5.82 -27.82 -2.27
N ALA A 3 -6.65 -26.78 -2.35
CA ALA A 3 -6.34 -25.56 -3.08
C ALA A 3 -5.21 -24.85 -2.32
N ILE A 4 -3.99 -25.01 -2.84
CA ILE A 4 -2.86 -24.19 -2.41
C ILE A 4 -3.13 -22.80 -2.98
N THR A 5 -3.83 -21.96 -2.21
CA THR A 5 -3.88 -20.52 -2.47
C THR A 5 -2.46 -20.03 -2.34
N SER A 6 -1.76 -19.91 -3.47
CA SER A 6 -0.45 -19.30 -3.55
C SER A 6 -0.62 -17.81 -3.21
N GLU A 7 -0.48 -17.47 -1.93
CA GLU A 7 -0.38 -16.09 -1.48
C GLU A 7 0.71 -15.41 -2.32
N PRO A 8 0.43 -14.30 -3.02
CA PRO A 8 1.47 -13.60 -3.76
C PRO A 8 2.47 -13.08 -2.74
N THR A 9 3.56 -13.83 -2.60
CA THR A 9 4.63 -13.51 -1.67
C THR A 9 5.35 -12.32 -2.29
N THR A 10 5.07 -11.12 -1.79
CA THR A 10 5.77 -9.93 -2.28
C THR A 10 7.25 -10.13 -2.01
N SER A 11 8.07 -10.14 -3.05
CA SER A 11 9.50 -10.37 -2.90
C SER A 11 10.11 -9.26 -2.04
N GLY A 12 10.51 -9.58 -0.81
CA GLY A 12 11.13 -8.64 0.13
C GLY A 12 10.24 -8.28 1.33
N PRO A 13 10.76 -7.47 2.26
CA PRO A 13 10.04 -7.18 3.49
C PRO A 13 8.90 -6.16 3.24
N ASN A 14 7.84 -6.24 4.04
CA ASN A 14 6.70 -5.33 3.98
C ASN A 14 7.16 -3.86 3.94
N PRO A 15 6.47 -3.01 3.15
CA PRO A 15 6.84 -1.63 2.99
C PRO A 15 6.79 -0.88 4.32
N PRO A 16 7.68 0.11 4.55
CA PRO A 16 7.45 1.10 5.59
C PRO A 16 6.20 1.91 5.25
N CYS A 17 5.50 2.45 6.25
CA CYS A 17 4.50 3.47 5.98
C CYS A 17 5.14 4.78 5.50
N ASP A 18 4.36 5.67 4.88
CA ASP A 18 4.88 6.94 4.37
C ASP A 18 5.55 7.82 5.44
N VAL A 19 5.05 7.77 6.68
CA VAL A 19 5.68 8.44 7.82
C VAL A 19 6.99 7.75 8.20
N GLY A 20 6.99 6.41 8.29
CA GLY A 20 8.14 5.63 8.77
C GLY A 20 9.31 5.56 7.81
N ARG A 21 9.10 5.88 6.52
CA ARG A 21 10.20 6.11 5.56
C ARG A 21 10.87 7.47 5.75
N ARG A 22 10.20 8.47 6.34
CA ARG A 22 10.72 9.84 6.52
C ARG A 22 11.25 10.10 7.93
N HIS A 23 10.73 9.40 8.93
CA HIS A 23 11.05 9.69 10.33
C HIS A 23 11.93 8.61 10.97
N PRO A 24 13.15 8.95 11.42
CA PRO A 24 14.13 7.96 11.91
C PRO A 24 13.70 7.25 13.20
N ARG A 25 12.80 7.86 13.99
CA ARG A 25 12.29 7.32 15.26
C ARG A 25 10.96 6.56 15.12
N ASP A 26 10.39 6.54 13.91
CA ASP A 26 9.01 6.09 13.70
C ASP A 26 8.90 5.07 12.56
N LYS A 27 9.87 4.15 12.53
CA LYS A 27 10.04 3.14 11.47
C LYS A 27 8.98 2.03 11.57
N HIS A 28 7.74 2.34 11.21
CA HIS A 28 6.68 1.34 11.14
C HIS A 28 6.69 0.63 9.80
N ARG A 29 6.87 -0.69 9.86
CA ARG A 29 6.51 -1.57 8.75
C ARG A 29 5.00 -1.79 8.74
N MET A 30 4.44 -1.77 7.55
CA MET A 30 3.03 -2.05 7.35
C MET A 30 2.78 -3.56 7.46
N ARG A 31 1.57 -3.93 7.83
CA ARG A 31 1.11 -5.33 7.88
C ARG A 31 0.25 -5.61 6.67
N PRO A 32 0.30 -6.81 6.07
CA PRO A 32 -0.62 -7.18 5.01
C PRO A 32 -2.07 -7.03 5.49
N VAL A 33 -2.97 -6.67 4.59
CA VAL A 33 -4.40 -6.70 4.88
C VAL A 33 -4.94 -8.06 4.44
N ASP A 34 -5.55 -8.78 5.36
CA ASP A 34 -6.08 -10.12 5.09
C ASP A 34 -7.13 -10.09 3.97
N GLY A 35 -6.98 -10.99 3.00
CA GLY A 35 -7.88 -11.09 1.85
C GLY A 35 -7.61 -10.09 0.71
N PHE A 36 -6.57 -9.25 0.82
CA PHE A 36 -6.21 -8.29 -0.22
C PHE A 36 -4.75 -8.41 -0.64
N ASP A 37 -4.55 -8.84 -1.87
CA ASP A 37 -3.22 -9.01 -2.44
C ASP A 37 -2.50 -7.67 -2.63
N HIS A 38 -1.25 -7.64 -2.17
CA HIS A 38 -0.38 -6.47 -2.26
C HIS A 38 -0.97 -5.20 -1.62
N VAL A 39 -1.81 -5.37 -0.59
CA VAL A 39 -2.32 -4.28 0.23
C VAL A 39 -1.74 -4.41 1.64
N TRP A 40 -1.28 -3.29 2.17
CA TRP A 40 -0.77 -3.21 3.54
C TRP A 40 -1.38 -2.05 4.30
N GLN A 41 -1.44 -2.19 5.62
CA GLN A 41 -1.94 -1.18 6.53
C GLN A 41 -0.89 -0.82 7.59
N CYS A 42 -0.84 0.46 7.94
CA CYS A 42 -0.19 0.97 9.13
C CYS A 42 -1.26 1.41 10.13
N ALA A 43 -1.54 0.57 11.13
CA ALA A 43 -2.54 0.87 12.16
C ALA A 43 -2.21 2.16 12.94
N ARG A 44 -0.93 2.49 13.12
CA ARG A 44 -0.50 3.67 13.90
C ARG A 44 -0.77 5.01 13.20
N HIS A 45 -0.83 5.01 11.87
CA HIS A 45 -1.01 6.23 11.07
C HIS A 45 -2.29 6.22 10.24
N SER A 46 -3.12 5.19 10.40
CA SER A 46 -4.33 5.00 9.60
C SER A 46 -4.06 5.14 8.09
N LEU A 47 -2.92 4.59 7.65
CA LEU A 47 -2.45 4.63 6.27
C LEU A 47 -2.51 3.25 5.64
N PHE A 48 -2.82 3.23 4.36
CA PHE A 48 -2.77 2.04 3.53
C PHE A 48 -1.75 2.24 2.41
N ALA A 49 -1.24 1.12 1.92
CA ALA A 49 -0.33 1.05 0.80
C ALA A 49 -0.80 -0.07 -0.11
N ARG A 50 -0.80 0.18 -1.42
CA ARG A 50 -1.09 -0.84 -2.42
C ARG A 50 0.00 -0.85 -3.47
N LEU A 51 0.42 -2.02 -3.90
CA LEU A 51 1.23 -2.12 -5.11
C LEU A 51 0.32 -1.98 -6.32
N VAL A 52 0.55 -0.95 -7.13
CA VAL A 52 -0.12 -0.73 -8.41
C VAL A 52 0.91 -0.72 -9.53
N ASP A 53 0.50 -0.90 -10.77
CA ASP A 53 1.41 -0.69 -11.90
C ASP A 53 1.81 0.79 -12.00
N LYS A 54 2.91 1.04 -12.70
CA LYS A 54 3.51 2.38 -12.81
C LYS A 54 2.57 3.38 -13.48
N ALA A 55 1.86 2.99 -14.53
CA ALA A 55 0.96 3.89 -15.24
C ALA A 55 -0.23 4.29 -14.36
N THR A 56 -0.78 3.35 -13.59
CA THR A 56 -1.82 3.65 -12.59
C THR A 56 -1.30 4.62 -11.53
N ALA A 57 -0.10 4.40 -10.97
CA ALA A 57 0.46 5.35 -10.00
C ALA A 57 0.63 6.74 -10.62
N GLU A 58 1.18 6.84 -11.83
CA GLU A 58 1.38 8.12 -12.52
C GLU A 58 0.08 8.85 -12.88
N SER A 59 -1.06 8.15 -12.89
CA SER A 59 -2.39 8.76 -13.12
C SER A 59 -2.99 9.43 -11.89
N TYR A 60 -2.38 9.26 -10.71
CA TYR A 60 -2.85 9.84 -9.47
C TYR A 60 -1.88 10.90 -8.92
N GLU A 61 -2.44 11.98 -8.42
CA GLU A 61 -1.74 13.00 -7.65
C GLU A 61 -2.14 12.94 -6.17
N ARG A 62 -1.34 13.59 -5.33
CA ARG A 62 -1.67 13.72 -3.91
C ARG A 62 -2.96 14.53 -3.75
N GLY A 63 -3.91 13.96 -3.01
CA GLY A 63 -5.21 14.58 -2.78
C GLY A 63 -6.30 14.08 -3.73
N ASP A 64 -5.96 13.31 -4.75
CA ASP A 64 -6.95 12.72 -5.65
C ASP A 64 -7.82 11.69 -4.93
N ALA A 65 -9.08 11.61 -5.35
CA ALA A 65 -9.98 10.57 -4.92
C ALA A 65 -9.45 9.20 -5.37
N TYR A 66 -9.39 8.26 -4.44
CA TYR A 66 -8.90 6.91 -4.70
C TYR A 66 -9.72 5.89 -3.91
N PRO A 67 -10.32 4.89 -4.57
CA PRO A 67 -11.10 3.89 -3.86
C PRO A 67 -10.21 3.13 -2.89
N MET A 68 -10.71 2.95 -1.67
CA MET A 68 -10.11 2.04 -0.70
C MET A 68 -10.16 0.60 -1.24
N HIS A 69 -9.35 -0.27 -0.65
CA HIS A 69 -9.25 -1.67 -1.08
C HIS A 69 -10.57 -2.44 -0.90
N ASP A 70 -11.40 -2.03 0.06
CA ASP A 70 -12.74 -2.54 0.35
C ASP A 70 -13.86 -1.82 -0.42
N GLY A 71 -13.52 -0.89 -1.33
CA GLY A 71 -14.47 -0.10 -2.10
C GLY A 71 -14.99 1.16 -1.40
N GLY A 72 -14.53 1.45 -0.18
CA GLY A 72 -14.83 2.73 0.49
C GLY A 72 -14.18 3.93 -0.16
N ASP A 73 -14.58 5.14 0.27
CA ASP A 73 -14.00 6.39 -0.21
C ASP A 73 -12.62 6.63 0.42
N GLY A 74 -11.65 6.97 -0.42
CA GLY A 74 -10.29 7.25 0.00
C GLY A 74 -9.65 8.38 -0.78
N VAL A 75 -8.46 8.76 -0.32
CA VAL A 75 -7.65 9.82 -0.91
C VAL A 75 -6.20 9.39 -1.02
N VAL A 76 -5.57 9.73 -2.15
CA VAL A 76 -4.14 9.50 -2.37
C VAL A 76 -3.31 10.40 -1.47
N VAL A 77 -2.35 9.79 -0.78
CA VAL A 77 -1.39 10.50 0.07
C VAL A 77 -0.10 10.77 -0.69
N GLN A 78 0.53 9.72 -1.25
CA GLN A 78 1.76 9.87 -2.04
C GLN A 78 2.18 8.56 -2.73
N HIS A 79 3.11 8.67 -3.68
CA HIS A 79 3.88 7.55 -4.21
C HIS A 79 5.05 7.15 -3.29
N GLY A 80 5.27 5.85 -3.24
CA GLY A 80 6.33 5.18 -2.50
C GLY A 80 7.40 4.60 -3.41
N ASP A 81 8.01 3.51 -2.94
CA ASP A 81 9.11 2.84 -3.64
C ASP A 81 8.58 2.00 -4.82
N GLU A 82 9.39 1.84 -5.86
CA GLU A 82 9.15 0.86 -6.92
C GLU A 82 9.41 -0.56 -6.40
N ARG A 83 8.51 -1.50 -6.69
CA ARG A 83 8.59 -2.91 -6.27
C ARG A 83 7.95 -3.83 -7.31
N GLN A 84 8.63 -4.93 -7.66
CA GLN A 84 8.06 -5.96 -8.55
C GLN A 84 7.47 -5.40 -9.86
N GLY A 85 8.09 -4.35 -10.42
CA GLY A 85 7.60 -3.68 -11.65
C GLY A 85 6.43 -2.70 -11.45
N GLY A 86 5.95 -2.52 -10.21
CA GLY A 86 4.94 -1.54 -9.83
C GLY A 86 5.47 -0.47 -8.87
N VAL A 87 4.58 0.40 -8.42
CA VAL A 87 4.84 1.49 -7.47
C VAL A 87 3.92 1.32 -6.26
N ILE A 88 4.46 1.53 -5.07
CA ILE A 88 3.62 1.62 -3.86
C ILE A 88 2.83 2.92 -3.89
N LEU A 89 1.51 2.84 -3.92
CA LEU A 89 0.61 3.96 -3.77
C LEU A 89 0.11 4.01 -2.32
N TYR A 90 0.39 5.11 -1.61
CA TYR A 90 -0.14 5.35 -0.27
C TYR A 90 -1.46 6.09 -0.34
N TYR A 91 -2.45 5.63 0.41
CA TYR A 91 -3.79 6.20 0.48
C TYR A 91 -4.38 6.04 1.88
N ARG A 92 -5.46 6.75 2.17
CA ARG A 92 -6.20 6.67 3.43
C ARG A 92 -7.69 6.91 3.19
N ALA A 93 -8.52 6.61 4.19
CA ALA A 93 -9.92 7.01 4.18
C ALA A 93 -10.04 8.55 4.02
N ALA A 94 -11.01 9.00 3.22
CA ALA A 94 -11.27 10.41 2.92
C ALA A 94 -11.71 11.20 4.17
#